data_AF-A0A7C7KK51-F1
#
_entry.id   AF-A0A7C7KK51-F1
#
_cell.length_a   1.000
_cell.length_b   1.000
_cell.length_c   1.000
_cell.angle_alpha   90.00
_cell.angle_beta   90.00
_cell.angle_gamma   90.00
#
_symmetry.space_group_name_H-M   'P 1'
#
loop_
_entity.id
_entity.type
_entity.pdbx_description
1 polymer ?
#
loop_
_entity_poly.entity_id
_entity_poly.type
_entity_poly.pdbx_seq_one_letter_code
_entity_poly.pdbx_strand_id
1 'polypeptide(L)'
;DVHVVAPLNADPADLARLGAADFNVVLYPEVADLAARWLERTFGQPAVRTVPIGVGATRAFIAEVASLAGVDAEPLLEQPQSRLPWYSRSVDSTYLTGKRVFIFGDATHAIAASRIAAEEFGFTVVGLGSYSREQAREVRAAAQRLGLEALITDDYLEVEAKIAELEPELVLGTQMERHIAKRLGIPCAVISAPVHVQDFPARYSPQMGFEGANVLFDTWVHPLMMGLEEHLLGMFREDFEFADGAAPSHLGHAVAPAAESVSATAAAAEAIQDSDVIWALEAESELRKVPFFVRGKARRNTERFAAAQGIQTITLETLYDAKAHFGR
;
A
#
# COMPACT_ATOMS: atom_id res chain seq x y z
N ASP A 1 23.51 -8.41 23.71
CA ASP A 1 22.55 -7.88 24.70
C ASP A 1 22.03 -6.53 24.29
N VAL A 2 20.87 -6.11 24.83
CA VAL A 2 20.36 -4.75 24.66
C VAL A 2 20.78 -3.92 25.86
N HIS A 3 21.53 -2.84 25.63
CA HIS A 3 22.07 -2.01 26.72
C HIS A 3 21.01 -1.06 27.31
N VAL A 4 20.38 -0.23 26.48
CA VAL A 4 19.27 0.69 26.83
C VAL A 4 18.30 0.73 25.65
N VAL A 5 16.99 0.71 25.94
CA VAL A 5 15.92 1.02 24.99
C VAL A 5 15.40 2.41 25.33
N ALA A 6 15.42 3.35 24.39
CA ALA A 6 14.98 4.73 24.61
C ALA A 6 14.25 5.28 23.36
N PRO A 7 13.29 6.22 23.53
CA PRO A 7 12.81 6.77 24.80
C PRO A 7 11.78 5.89 25.52
N LEU A 8 11.26 4.84 24.87
CA LEU A 8 10.22 3.98 25.44
C LEU A 8 10.70 3.30 26.73
N ASN A 9 10.06 3.64 27.85
CA ASN A 9 10.36 3.14 29.20
C ASN A 9 11.76 3.47 29.75
N ALA A 10 12.52 4.36 29.12
CA ALA A 10 13.79 4.84 29.66
C ALA A 10 13.55 5.97 30.67
N ASP A 11 14.28 5.94 31.78
CA ASP A 11 14.39 7.07 32.68
C ASP A 11 15.65 7.91 32.40
N PRO A 12 15.81 9.10 33.00
CA PRO A 12 17.02 9.91 32.81
C PRO A 12 18.33 9.22 33.22
N ALA A 13 18.30 8.28 34.16
CA ALA A 13 19.48 7.52 34.56
C ALA A 13 19.88 6.48 33.50
N ASP A 14 18.92 5.89 32.79
CA ASP A 14 19.18 5.06 31.61
C ASP A 14 19.83 5.87 30.49
N LEU A 15 19.31 7.08 30.22
CA LEU A 15 19.86 7.96 29.18
C LEU A 15 21.32 8.34 29.47
N ALA A 16 21.69 8.51 30.75
CA ALA A 16 23.07 8.79 31.15
C ALA A 16 24.05 7.65 30.80
N ARG A 17 23.55 6.42 30.58
CA ARG A 17 24.36 5.26 30.24
C ARG A 17 24.47 4.99 28.74
N LEU A 18 23.82 5.78 27.88
CA LEU A 18 23.82 5.54 26.42
C LEU A 18 25.23 5.43 25.83
N GLY A 19 26.18 6.23 26.31
CA GLY A 19 27.57 6.25 25.85
C GLY A 19 28.38 4.98 26.14
N ALA A 20 27.83 4.00 26.87
CA ALA A 20 28.50 2.74 27.20
C ALA A 20 28.18 1.60 26.23
N ALA A 21 27.23 1.77 25.30
CA ALA A 21 26.90 0.76 24.29
C ALA A 21 27.97 0.67 23.19
N ASP A 22 28.11 -0.49 22.55
CA ASP A 22 29.05 -0.69 21.44
C ASP A 22 28.60 0.04 20.16
N PHE A 23 27.30 0.03 19.89
CA PHE A 23 26.67 0.69 18.75
C PHE A 23 25.18 0.94 19.02
N ASN A 24 24.55 1.75 18.16
CA ASN A 24 23.14 2.13 18.24
C ASN A 24 22.32 1.43 17.16
N VAL A 25 21.06 1.11 17.47
CA VAL A 25 20.08 0.60 16.49
C VAL A 25 18.97 1.63 16.31
N VAL A 26 18.90 2.25 15.14
CA VAL A 26 17.90 3.29 14.82
C VAL A 26 16.67 2.64 14.19
N LEU A 27 15.71 2.28 15.03
CA LEU A 27 14.46 1.63 14.58
C LEU A 27 13.50 2.61 13.89
N TYR A 28 13.46 3.86 14.36
CA TYR A 28 12.58 4.90 13.82
C TYR A 28 13.41 6.17 13.54
N PRO A 29 13.93 6.33 12.31
CA PRO A 29 14.73 7.47 11.89
C PRO A 29 14.10 8.83 12.22
N GLU A 30 12.79 8.97 12.04
CA GLU A 30 12.02 10.19 12.32
C GLU A 30 12.16 10.66 13.77
N VAL A 31 12.43 9.74 14.71
CA VAL A 31 12.54 10.04 16.14
C VAL A 31 13.99 10.03 16.61
N ALA A 32 14.77 9.05 16.15
CA ALA A 32 16.05 8.70 16.78
C ALA A 32 17.31 9.06 15.97
N ASP A 33 17.20 9.38 14.67
CA ASP A 33 18.40 9.60 13.84
C ASP A 33 19.23 10.81 14.33
N LEU A 34 18.57 11.88 14.80
CA LEU A 34 19.27 13.04 15.37
C LEU A 34 20.11 12.66 16.60
N ALA A 35 19.51 11.88 17.51
CA ALA A 35 20.19 11.41 18.72
C ALA A 35 21.33 10.44 18.37
N ALA A 36 21.10 9.50 17.45
CA ALA A 36 22.12 8.55 16.99
C ALA A 36 23.32 9.27 16.36
N ARG A 37 23.09 10.28 15.50
CA ARG A 37 24.18 11.10 14.94
C ARG A 37 24.95 11.88 16.00
N TRP A 38 24.28 12.31 17.07
CA TRP A 38 24.97 12.96 18.18
C TRP A 38 25.83 11.96 18.97
N LEU A 39 25.33 10.74 19.22
CA LEU A 39 26.08 9.66 19.85
C LEU A 39 27.28 9.21 19.02
N GLU A 40 27.13 9.11 17.69
CA GLU A 40 28.23 8.85 16.75
C GLU A 40 29.36 9.87 16.90
N ARG A 41 29.03 11.17 16.90
CA ARG A 41 30.03 12.24 17.01
C ARG A 41 30.65 12.33 18.40
N THR A 42 29.89 12.05 19.45
CA THR A 42 30.28 12.32 20.85
C THR A 42 31.00 11.12 21.47
N PHE A 43 30.52 9.91 21.20
CA PHE A 43 31.03 8.66 21.79
C PHE A 43 31.69 7.72 20.76
N GLY A 44 31.67 8.06 19.47
CA GLY A 44 32.23 7.19 18.43
C GLY A 44 31.41 5.92 18.19
N GLN A 45 30.17 5.87 18.66
CA GLN A 45 29.30 4.69 18.55
C GLN A 45 28.66 4.65 17.16
N PRO A 46 28.97 3.67 16.30
CA PRO A 46 28.30 3.55 14.99
C PRO A 46 26.80 3.29 15.18
N ALA A 47 26.00 3.56 14.14
CA ALA A 47 24.57 3.30 14.18
C ALA A 47 24.07 2.48 12.98
N VAL A 48 23.33 1.42 13.28
CA VAL A 48 22.57 0.62 12.33
C VAL A 48 21.35 1.41 11.90
N ARG A 49 21.20 1.60 10.58
CA ARG A 49 20.08 2.39 10.00
C ARG A 49 19.17 1.57 9.09
N THR A 50 19.46 0.29 8.87
CA THR A 50 18.51 -0.58 8.19
C THR A 50 17.34 -0.91 9.11
N VAL A 51 16.16 -0.38 8.79
CA VAL A 51 14.94 -0.66 9.56
C VAL A 51 14.38 -2.04 9.18
N PRO A 52 14.21 -2.99 10.13
CA PRO A 52 13.89 -4.39 9.83
C PRO A 52 12.38 -4.62 9.60
N ILE A 53 11.76 -3.92 8.66
CA ILE A 53 10.35 -4.14 8.27
C ILE A 53 10.32 -4.90 6.93
N GLY A 54 9.77 -6.11 6.93
CA GLY A 54 9.81 -7.05 5.79
C GLY A 54 10.95 -8.07 5.90
N VAL A 55 10.84 -9.18 5.17
CA VAL A 55 11.80 -10.30 5.25
C VAL A 55 13.16 -9.87 4.72
N GLY A 56 13.21 -9.18 3.57
CA GLY A 56 14.47 -8.72 2.96
C GLY A 56 15.22 -7.73 3.85
N ALA A 57 14.52 -6.76 4.41
CA ALA A 57 15.09 -5.78 5.34
C ALA A 57 15.55 -6.42 6.65
N THR A 58 14.79 -7.37 7.19
CA THR A 58 15.18 -8.07 8.42
C THR A 58 16.50 -8.81 8.22
N ARG A 59 16.67 -9.47 7.07
CA ARG A 59 17.94 -10.13 6.71
C ARG A 59 19.10 -9.13 6.56
N ALA A 60 18.86 -8.00 5.89
CA ALA A 60 19.87 -6.94 5.74
C ALA A 60 20.27 -6.31 7.09
N PHE A 61 19.29 -6.07 7.97
CA PHE A 61 19.51 -5.60 9.33
C PHE A 61 20.38 -6.56 10.15
N ILE A 62 20.06 -7.87 10.12
CA ILE A 62 20.85 -8.89 10.81
C ILE A 62 22.30 -8.88 10.31
N ALA A 63 22.51 -8.78 8.99
CA ALA A 63 23.84 -8.71 8.42
C ALA A 63 24.61 -7.43 8.85
N GLU A 64 23.95 -6.27 8.88
CA GLU A 64 24.54 -5.00 9.34
C GLU A 64 24.94 -5.07 10.82
N VAL A 65 24.04 -5.57 11.67
CA VAL A 65 24.30 -5.78 13.11
C VAL A 65 25.46 -6.75 13.34
N ALA A 66 25.46 -7.89 12.64
CA ALA A 66 26.50 -8.89 12.77
C ALA A 66 27.87 -8.35 12.34
N SER A 67 27.91 -7.56 11.25
CA SER A 67 29.12 -6.90 10.80
C SER A 67 29.67 -5.92 11.83
N LEU A 68 28.83 -5.14 12.51
CA LEU A 68 29.29 -4.21 13.54
C LEU A 68 29.72 -4.92 14.82
N ALA A 69 29.04 -6.01 15.18
CA ALA A 69 29.36 -6.82 16.36
C ALA A 69 30.54 -7.78 16.14
N GLY A 70 31.00 -7.97 14.89
CA GLY A 70 32.07 -8.91 14.56
C GLY A 70 31.68 -10.38 14.76
N VAL A 71 30.40 -10.71 14.55
CA VAL A 71 29.84 -12.07 14.72
C VAL A 71 29.32 -12.62 13.40
N ASP A 72 29.17 -13.95 13.32
CA ASP A 72 28.60 -14.62 12.16
C ASP A 72 27.06 -14.57 12.18
N ALA A 73 26.48 -14.07 11.08
CA ALA A 73 25.03 -13.97 10.88
C ALA A 73 24.41 -15.26 10.30
N GLU A 74 25.22 -16.11 9.66
CA GLU A 74 24.74 -17.21 8.81
C GLU A 74 23.83 -18.20 9.55
N PRO A 75 24.15 -18.65 10.79
CA PRO A 75 23.29 -19.57 11.54
C PRO A 75 21.87 -19.05 11.80
N LEU A 76 21.71 -17.73 11.90
CA LEU A 76 20.41 -17.07 12.08
C LEU A 76 19.67 -16.91 10.74
N LEU A 77 20.40 -16.60 9.67
CA LEU A 77 19.83 -16.34 8.34
C LEU A 77 19.41 -17.62 7.60
N GLU A 78 20.01 -18.76 7.90
CA GLU A 78 19.66 -20.05 7.30
C GLU A 78 18.32 -20.62 7.81
N GLN A 79 17.86 -20.17 8.98
CA GLN A 79 16.62 -20.67 9.56
C GLN A 79 15.40 -19.97 8.95
N PRO A 80 14.37 -20.71 8.48
CA PRO A 80 13.12 -20.11 8.06
C PRO A 80 12.34 -19.61 9.29
N GLN A 81 12.50 -18.34 9.62
CA GLN A 81 11.86 -17.71 10.78
C GLN A 81 10.54 -17.00 10.44
N SER A 82 10.20 -16.86 9.16
CA SER A 82 8.96 -16.24 8.67
C SER A 82 8.16 -17.22 7.82
N ARG A 83 6.83 -17.14 7.91
CA ARG A 83 5.89 -17.88 7.06
C ARG A 83 5.54 -17.11 5.79
N LEU A 84 5.71 -15.78 5.77
CA LEU A 84 5.42 -14.93 4.61
C LEU A 84 5.98 -15.52 3.30
N PRO A 85 7.26 -15.93 3.18
CA PRO A 85 7.80 -16.39 1.90
C PRO A 85 7.08 -17.61 1.32
N TRP A 86 6.56 -18.51 2.17
CA TRP A 86 5.75 -19.63 1.73
C TRP A 86 4.35 -19.17 1.31
N TYR A 87 3.69 -18.35 2.15
CA TYR A 87 2.35 -17.84 1.88
C TYR A 87 2.29 -17.04 0.58
N SER A 88 3.23 -16.11 0.36
CA SER A 88 3.31 -15.29 -0.86
C SER A 88 3.58 -16.13 -2.12
N ARG A 89 4.31 -17.24 -2.01
CA ARG A 89 4.61 -18.15 -3.14
C ARG A 89 3.58 -19.25 -3.34
N SER A 90 2.60 -19.38 -2.45
CA SER A 90 1.56 -20.40 -2.57
C SER A 90 0.65 -20.09 -3.76
N VAL A 91 0.00 -21.13 -4.29
CA VAL A 91 -0.89 -20.98 -5.46
C VAL A 91 -2.05 -20.03 -5.18
N ASP A 92 -2.50 -19.97 -3.93
CA ASP A 92 -3.59 -19.09 -3.49
C ASP A 92 -3.21 -17.62 -3.55
N SER A 93 -1.91 -17.28 -3.55
CA SER A 93 -1.42 -15.90 -3.66
C SER A 93 -1.23 -15.45 -5.11
N THR A 94 -1.43 -16.32 -6.11
CA THR A 94 -1.20 -15.98 -7.52
C THR A 94 -2.02 -14.76 -7.97
N TYR A 95 -3.26 -14.62 -7.48
CA TYR A 95 -4.15 -13.50 -7.80
C TYR A 95 -3.67 -12.14 -7.26
N LEU A 96 -2.73 -12.12 -6.31
CA LEU A 96 -2.12 -10.89 -5.80
C LEU A 96 -1.18 -10.26 -6.83
N THR A 97 -0.63 -11.06 -7.74
CA THR A 97 0.36 -10.61 -8.73
C THR A 97 -0.21 -9.48 -9.58
N GLY A 98 0.49 -8.36 -9.61
CA GLY A 98 0.12 -7.21 -10.44
C GLY A 98 -1.01 -6.33 -9.87
N LYS A 99 -1.61 -6.69 -8.72
CA LYS A 99 -2.60 -5.83 -8.07
C LYS A 99 -2.00 -4.47 -7.77
N ARG A 100 -2.72 -3.41 -8.13
CA ARG A 100 -2.26 -2.02 -8.04
C ARG A 100 -2.37 -1.52 -6.62
N VAL A 101 -1.27 -1.05 -6.04
CA VAL A 101 -1.25 -0.52 -4.66
C VAL A 101 -0.76 0.93 -4.61
N PHE A 102 -1.48 1.76 -3.85
CA PHE A 102 -1.05 3.11 -3.48
C PHE A 102 -0.56 3.11 -2.04
N ILE A 103 0.59 3.73 -1.78
CA ILE A 103 1.27 3.67 -0.48
C ILE A 103 1.52 5.09 0.05
N PHE A 104 1.11 5.35 1.30
CA PHE A 104 1.30 6.63 1.97
C PHE A 104 1.53 6.46 3.48
N GLY A 105 2.32 7.34 4.10
CA GLY A 105 2.60 7.30 5.54
C GLY A 105 3.82 8.13 5.93
N ASP A 106 4.38 7.88 7.12
CA ASP A 106 5.74 8.33 7.40
C ASP A 106 6.75 7.68 6.43
N ALA A 107 7.92 8.27 6.32
CA ALA A 107 8.91 7.84 5.32
C ALA A 107 9.36 6.40 5.57
N THR A 108 9.61 6.03 6.82
CA THR A 108 10.09 4.69 7.19
C THR A 108 9.12 3.59 6.75
N HIS A 109 7.84 3.70 7.09
CA HIS A 109 6.84 2.70 6.76
C HIS A 109 6.47 2.74 5.27
N ALA A 110 6.37 3.93 4.65
CA ALA A 110 6.08 4.03 3.22
C ALA A 110 7.19 3.40 2.36
N ILE A 111 8.47 3.66 2.68
CA ILE A 111 9.60 3.05 1.98
C ILE A 111 9.62 1.53 2.20
N ALA A 112 9.46 1.07 3.45
CA ALA A 112 9.41 -0.35 3.75
C ALA A 112 8.25 -1.05 3.01
N ALA A 113 7.07 -0.44 3.02
CA ALA A 113 5.90 -0.99 2.35
C ALA A 113 6.06 -1.06 0.84
N SER A 114 6.69 -0.05 0.22
CA SER A 114 6.96 -0.05 -1.21
C SER A 114 7.84 -1.22 -1.65
N ARG A 115 8.89 -1.54 -0.86
CA ARG A 115 9.75 -2.69 -1.10
C ARG A 115 8.99 -4.00 -0.92
N ILE A 116 8.26 -4.16 0.19
CA ILE A 116 7.53 -5.41 0.48
C ILE A 116 6.45 -5.67 -0.57
N ALA A 117 5.70 -4.64 -0.96
CA ALA A 117 4.69 -4.74 -2.00
C ALA A 117 5.28 -5.24 -3.32
N ALA A 118 6.37 -4.63 -3.78
CA ALA A 118 6.98 -4.95 -5.06
C ALA A 118 7.77 -6.27 -5.05
N GLU A 119 8.57 -6.51 -4.02
CA GLU A 119 9.57 -7.59 -3.99
C GLU A 119 9.11 -8.84 -3.23
N GLU A 120 8.20 -8.70 -2.26
CA GLU A 120 7.77 -9.79 -1.38
C GLU A 120 6.34 -10.27 -1.67
N PHE A 121 5.43 -9.40 -2.14
CA PHE A 121 4.01 -9.74 -2.41
C PHE A 121 3.68 -9.82 -3.91
N GLY A 122 4.48 -9.20 -4.77
CA GLY A 122 4.22 -9.16 -6.21
C GLY A 122 3.17 -8.13 -6.65
N PHE A 123 2.86 -7.15 -5.81
CA PHE A 123 2.01 -6.02 -6.17
C PHE A 123 2.72 -5.07 -7.14
N THR A 124 1.93 -4.33 -7.92
CA THR A 124 2.43 -3.19 -8.69
C THR A 124 2.18 -1.91 -7.91
N VAL A 125 3.25 -1.29 -7.40
CA VAL A 125 3.14 0.02 -6.73
C VAL A 125 2.86 1.08 -7.79
N VAL A 126 1.71 1.74 -7.69
CA VAL A 126 1.27 2.78 -8.65
C VAL A 126 1.41 4.19 -8.11
N GLY A 127 1.58 4.34 -6.80
CA GLY A 127 1.85 5.61 -6.14
C GLY A 127 2.56 5.39 -4.81
N LEU A 128 3.51 6.27 -4.51
CA LEU A 128 4.26 6.30 -3.26
C LEU A 128 4.35 7.74 -2.77
N GLY A 129 3.99 7.97 -1.52
CA GLY A 129 4.09 9.29 -0.92
C GLY A 129 4.35 9.27 0.57
N SER A 130 4.64 10.44 1.12
CA SER A 130 4.82 10.63 2.55
C SER A 130 4.53 12.05 2.98
N TYR A 131 4.03 12.21 4.21
CA TYR A 131 3.92 13.50 4.88
C TYR A 131 5.23 13.94 5.56
N SER A 132 6.22 13.04 5.67
CA SER A 132 7.50 13.32 6.33
C SER A 132 8.43 14.12 5.43
N ARG A 133 8.33 15.45 5.49
CA ARG A 133 9.13 16.38 4.66
C ARG A 133 10.64 16.27 4.92
N GLU A 134 11.05 15.95 6.14
CA GLU A 134 12.47 15.83 6.53
C GLU A 134 13.18 14.67 5.82
N GLN A 135 12.46 13.57 5.57
CA GLN A 135 12.95 12.37 4.89
C GLN A 135 12.49 12.29 3.43
N ALA A 136 12.09 13.42 2.83
CA ALA A 136 11.57 13.47 1.47
C ALA A 136 12.58 13.03 0.41
N ARG A 137 13.89 13.14 0.68
CA ARG A 137 14.94 12.69 -0.23
C ARG A 137 14.94 11.17 -0.36
N GLU A 138 14.81 10.47 0.75
CA GLU A 138 14.79 9.02 0.85
C GLU A 138 13.53 8.45 0.18
N VAL A 139 12.37 9.09 0.39
CA VAL A 139 11.11 8.69 -0.25
C VAL A 139 11.17 8.90 -1.76
N ARG A 140 11.72 10.02 -2.24
CA ARG A 140 11.94 10.27 -3.68
C ARG A 140 12.86 9.23 -4.31
N ALA A 141 13.94 8.85 -3.63
CA ALA A 141 14.84 7.81 -4.11
C ALA A 141 14.14 6.43 -4.18
N ALA A 142 13.28 6.12 -3.21
CA ALA A 142 12.48 4.89 -3.25
C ALA A 142 11.47 4.90 -4.41
N ALA A 143 10.76 6.01 -4.64
CA ALA A 143 9.82 6.16 -5.75
C ALA A 143 10.52 6.05 -7.11
N GLN A 144 11.69 6.67 -7.26
CA GLN A 144 12.47 6.63 -8.50
C GLN A 144 12.87 5.20 -8.89
N ARG A 145 13.22 4.34 -7.91
CA ARG A 145 13.51 2.91 -8.18
C ARG A 145 12.32 2.14 -8.75
N LEU A 146 11.10 2.61 -8.46
CA LEU A 146 9.84 2.07 -8.96
C LEU A 146 9.36 2.78 -10.24
N GLY A 147 10.12 3.77 -10.75
CA GLY A 147 9.71 4.59 -11.90
C GLY A 147 8.57 5.55 -11.59
N LEU A 148 8.40 5.95 -10.33
CA LEU A 148 7.33 6.82 -9.85
C LEU A 148 7.86 8.19 -9.42
N GLU A 149 6.99 9.20 -9.47
CA GLU A 149 7.19 10.47 -8.78
C GLU A 149 6.62 10.38 -7.35
N ALA A 150 7.41 10.76 -6.35
CA ALA A 150 6.96 10.71 -4.96
C ALA A 150 6.02 11.87 -4.63
N LEU A 151 4.88 11.56 -4.01
CA LEU A 151 3.96 12.56 -3.47
C LEU A 151 4.41 12.98 -2.06
N ILE A 152 5.03 14.15 -1.92
CA ILE A 152 5.46 14.70 -0.63
C ILE A 152 4.51 15.82 -0.22
N THR A 153 3.56 15.52 0.65
CA THR A 153 2.50 16.46 1.05
C THR A 153 1.94 16.12 2.42
N ASP A 154 1.48 17.13 3.15
CA ASP A 154 0.67 17.01 4.37
C ASP A 154 -0.80 17.41 4.11
N ASP A 155 -1.16 17.73 2.87
CA ASP A 155 -2.54 18.00 2.46
C ASP A 155 -3.25 16.70 2.03
N TYR A 156 -4.24 16.28 2.82
CA TYR A 156 -5.02 15.08 2.54
C TYR A 156 -5.85 15.18 1.24
N LEU A 157 -6.17 16.40 0.78
CA LEU A 157 -6.90 16.59 -0.49
C LEU A 157 -6.03 16.25 -1.69
N GLU A 158 -4.73 16.55 -1.64
CA GLU A 158 -3.78 16.14 -2.67
C GLU A 158 -3.60 14.62 -2.69
N VAL A 159 -3.54 13.99 -1.51
CA VAL A 159 -3.48 12.53 -1.38
C VAL A 159 -4.74 11.89 -1.96
N GLU A 160 -5.91 12.40 -1.61
CA GLU A 160 -7.19 11.94 -2.15
C GLU A 160 -7.25 12.07 -3.67
N ALA A 161 -6.91 13.24 -4.20
CA ALA A 161 -6.90 13.50 -5.63
C ALA A 161 -5.98 12.50 -6.35
N LYS A 162 -4.80 12.20 -5.76
CA LYS A 162 -3.87 11.24 -6.34
C LYS A 162 -4.38 9.79 -6.27
N ILE A 163 -5.04 9.40 -5.18
CA ILE A 163 -5.66 8.07 -5.08
C ILE A 163 -6.78 7.92 -6.13
N ALA A 164 -7.64 8.93 -6.27
CA ALA A 164 -8.70 8.96 -7.27
C ALA A 164 -8.14 8.96 -8.71
N GLU A 165 -7.05 9.68 -8.96
CA GLU A 165 -6.34 9.65 -10.24
C GLU A 165 -5.73 8.28 -10.51
N LEU A 166 -5.19 7.58 -9.51
CA LEU A 166 -4.49 6.32 -9.77
C LEU A 166 -5.41 5.10 -9.77
N GLU A 167 -6.60 5.16 -9.16
CA GLU A 167 -7.52 4.02 -8.97
C GLU A 167 -6.77 2.73 -8.61
N PRO A 168 -6.11 2.69 -7.44
CA PRO A 168 -5.48 1.48 -6.95
C PRO A 168 -6.55 0.44 -6.54
N GLU A 169 -6.15 -0.82 -6.49
CA GLU A 169 -6.95 -1.91 -5.95
C GLU A 169 -6.77 -2.08 -4.43
N LEU A 170 -5.72 -1.46 -3.87
CA LEU A 170 -5.42 -1.44 -2.45
C LEU A 170 -4.75 -0.12 -2.05
N VAL A 171 -5.16 0.45 -0.93
CA VAL A 171 -4.48 1.59 -0.30
C VAL A 171 -3.80 1.13 0.99
N LEU A 172 -2.48 1.26 1.06
CA LEU A 172 -1.69 1.05 2.27
C LEU A 172 -1.32 2.42 2.84
N GLY A 173 -1.98 2.82 3.91
CA GLY A 173 -1.98 4.23 4.31
C GLY A 173 -2.00 4.47 5.82
N THR A 174 -2.40 5.68 6.20
CA THR A 174 -2.69 6.08 7.58
C THR A 174 -4.19 5.94 7.86
N GLN A 175 -4.63 6.37 9.05
CA GLN A 175 -6.05 6.49 9.35
C GLN A 175 -6.79 7.45 8.39
N MET A 176 -6.12 8.47 7.84
CA MET A 176 -6.73 9.38 6.87
C MET A 176 -7.01 8.68 5.54
N GLU A 177 -6.07 7.89 5.05
CA GLU A 177 -6.25 7.12 3.82
C GLU A 177 -7.36 6.07 3.98
N ARG A 178 -7.59 5.54 5.18
CA ARG A 178 -8.76 4.68 5.45
C ARG A 178 -10.07 5.42 5.20
N HIS A 179 -10.17 6.70 5.57
CA HIS A 179 -11.36 7.52 5.28
C HIS A 179 -11.51 7.79 3.78
N ILE A 180 -10.41 8.12 3.10
CA ILE A 180 -10.40 8.33 1.64
C ILE A 180 -10.83 7.05 0.91
N ALA A 181 -10.20 5.93 1.22
CA ALA A 181 -10.47 4.64 0.61
C ALA A 181 -11.92 4.19 0.83
N LYS A 182 -12.48 4.42 2.03
CA LYS A 182 -13.90 4.14 2.30
C LYS A 182 -14.83 4.94 1.38
N ARG A 183 -14.55 6.22 1.13
CA ARG A 183 -15.35 7.07 0.24
C ARG A 183 -15.23 6.64 -1.22
N LEU A 184 -14.05 6.18 -1.63
CA LEU A 184 -13.77 5.71 -2.98
C LEU A 184 -14.12 4.23 -3.20
N GLY A 185 -14.53 3.50 -2.17
CA GLY A 185 -14.84 2.06 -2.25
C GLY A 185 -13.62 1.18 -2.51
N ILE A 186 -12.43 1.58 -2.04
CA ILE A 186 -11.17 0.88 -2.25
C ILE A 186 -10.78 0.12 -0.97
N PRO A 187 -10.32 -1.15 -1.06
CA PRO A 187 -9.70 -1.86 0.06
C PRO A 187 -8.55 -1.06 0.69
N CYS A 188 -8.42 -1.10 2.01
CA CYS A 188 -7.40 -0.34 2.72
C CYS A 188 -6.86 -1.07 3.95
N ALA A 189 -5.55 -0.94 4.20
CA ALA A 189 -4.89 -1.31 5.44
C ALA A 189 -4.05 -0.15 5.97
N VAL A 190 -3.98 -0.02 7.29
CA VAL A 190 -3.15 0.99 7.95
C VAL A 190 -1.75 0.44 8.15
N ILE A 191 -0.74 1.20 7.74
CA ILE A 191 0.69 0.83 7.81
C ILE A 191 1.53 1.82 8.62
N SER A 192 0.99 2.99 8.94
CA SER A 192 1.75 4.09 9.54
C SER A 192 0.84 5.00 10.37
N ALA A 193 1.44 5.69 11.34
CA ALA A 193 0.79 6.80 12.03
C ALA A 193 0.42 7.93 11.04
N PRO A 194 -0.55 8.80 11.37
CA PRO A 194 -1.45 8.73 12.52
C PRO A 194 -2.44 7.55 12.44
N VAL A 195 -2.72 6.95 13.60
CA VAL A 195 -3.61 5.79 13.75
C VAL A 195 -4.65 6.03 14.86
N HIS A 196 -5.63 5.12 14.99
CA HIS A 196 -6.59 5.14 16.10
C HIS A 196 -6.44 3.89 17.00
N VAL A 197 -7.24 3.77 18.06
CA VAL A 197 -7.18 2.69 19.07
C VAL A 197 -7.16 1.26 18.50
N GLN A 198 -7.70 1.04 17.30
CA GLN A 198 -7.71 -0.28 16.66
C GLN A 198 -6.30 -0.78 16.31
N ASP A 199 -5.38 0.15 16.03
CA ASP A 199 -4.00 -0.13 15.66
C ASP A 199 -3.07 -0.12 16.89
N PHE A 200 -3.64 -0.07 18.11
CA PHE A 200 -2.97 -0.37 19.38
C PHE A 200 -3.57 -1.64 20.01
N PRO A 201 -3.43 -2.81 19.35
CA PRO A 201 -4.16 -3.99 19.75
C PRO A 201 -3.55 -4.64 21.01
N ALA A 202 -4.38 -5.39 21.73
CA ALA A 202 -3.92 -6.17 22.89
C ALA A 202 -3.04 -7.37 22.51
N ARG A 203 -3.15 -7.87 21.27
CA ARG A 203 -2.36 -9.01 20.77
C ARG A 203 -0.96 -8.59 20.35
N TYR A 204 -0.04 -9.55 20.33
CA TYR A 204 1.26 -9.36 19.68
C TYR A 204 1.08 -9.07 18.18
N SER A 205 1.57 -7.92 17.73
CA SER A 205 1.30 -7.38 16.39
C SER A 205 2.47 -6.52 15.86
N PRO A 206 3.70 -7.06 15.85
CA PRO A 206 4.84 -6.31 15.33
C PRO A 206 4.68 -5.99 13.84
N GLN A 207 5.38 -4.96 13.38
CA GLN A 207 5.65 -4.72 11.95
C GLN A 207 7.09 -5.11 11.57
N MET A 208 7.99 -5.10 12.57
CA MET A 208 9.40 -5.44 12.40
C MET A 208 9.68 -6.93 12.59
N GLY A 209 10.75 -7.40 11.96
CA GLY A 209 11.25 -8.76 12.07
C GLY A 209 10.41 -9.79 11.30
N PHE A 210 10.76 -11.05 11.48
CA PHE A 210 10.13 -12.16 10.76
C PHE A 210 8.67 -12.41 11.14
N GLU A 211 8.29 -12.16 12.39
CA GLU A 211 6.88 -12.20 12.81
C GLU A 211 6.11 -10.98 12.29
N GLY A 212 6.76 -9.81 12.24
CA GLY A 212 6.17 -8.63 11.61
C GLY A 212 5.80 -8.88 10.15
N ALA A 213 6.66 -9.58 9.41
CA ALA A 213 6.34 -10.03 8.06
C ALA A 213 5.07 -10.90 7.99
N ASN A 214 4.85 -11.81 8.95
CA ASN A 214 3.62 -12.62 9.00
C ASN A 214 2.38 -11.74 9.22
N VAL A 215 2.46 -10.83 10.20
CA VAL A 215 1.38 -9.87 10.51
C VAL A 215 1.06 -8.98 9.31
N LEU A 216 2.08 -8.51 8.59
CA LEU A 216 1.93 -7.69 7.39
C LEU A 216 1.18 -8.46 6.29
N PHE A 217 1.54 -9.72 6.05
CA PHE A 217 0.87 -10.56 5.06
C PHE A 217 -0.63 -10.68 5.34
N ASP A 218 -0.98 -11.08 6.56
CA ASP A 218 -2.38 -11.20 6.95
C ASP A 218 -3.11 -9.86 6.84
N THR A 219 -2.49 -8.77 7.31
CA THR A 219 -3.12 -7.45 7.38
C THR A 219 -3.36 -6.82 6.01
N TRP A 220 -2.46 -7.00 5.05
CA TRP A 220 -2.56 -6.35 3.74
C TRP A 220 -3.39 -7.15 2.74
N VAL A 221 -3.43 -8.47 2.89
CA VAL A 221 -4.26 -9.35 2.04
C VAL A 221 -5.70 -9.37 2.53
N HIS A 222 -5.95 -9.27 3.84
CA HIS A 222 -7.30 -9.34 4.40
C HIS A 222 -8.32 -8.35 3.81
N PRO A 223 -8.01 -7.09 3.45
CA PRO A 223 -9.00 -6.21 2.84
C PRO A 223 -9.39 -6.59 1.40
N LEU A 224 -8.58 -7.39 0.70
CA LEU A 224 -8.80 -7.74 -0.69
C LEU A 224 -9.93 -8.76 -0.83
N MET A 225 -10.64 -8.67 -1.96
CA MET A 225 -11.50 -9.73 -2.46
C MET A 225 -10.72 -11.04 -2.60
N MET A 226 -11.26 -12.15 -2.09
CA MET A 226 -10.58 -13.45 -2.19
C MET A 226 -10.62 -13.98 -3.63
N GLY A 227 -9.60 -14.74 -4.04
CA GLY A 227 -9.40 -15.12 -5.45
C GLY A 227 -10.58 -15.86 -6.10
N LEU A 228 -11.28 -16.75 -5.39
CA LEU A 228 -12.48 -17.41 -5.91
C LEU A 228 -13.64 -16.43 -6.09
N GLU A 229 -13.86 -15.56 -5.10
CA GLU A 229 -14.90 -14.54 -5.13
C GLU A 229 -14.67 -13.54 -6.26
N GLU A 230 -13.41 -13.14 -6.48
CA GLU A 230 -13.00 -12.30 -7.60
C GLU A 230 -13.32 -12.96 -8.96
N HIS A 231 -13.04 -14.25 -9.10
CA HIS A 231 -13.35 -15.01 -10.32
C HIS A 231 -14.86 -15.17 -10.53
N LEU A 232 -15.61 -15.45 -9.46
CA LEU A 232 -17.06 -15.61 -9.49
C LEU A 232 -17.78 -14.30 -9.84
N LEU A 233 -17.37 -13.15 -9.29
CA LEU A 233 -17.87 -11.83 -9.72
C LEU A 233 -17.61 -11.57 -11.21
N GLY A 234 -16.51 -12.10 -11.73
CA GLY A 234 -16.21 -12.06 -13.16
C GLY A 234 -17.22 -12.85 -14.00
N MET A 235 -17.56 -14.07 -13.55
CA MET A 235 -18.36 -15.06 -14.28
C MET A 235 -19.88 -14.94 -14.09
N PHE A 236 -20.36 -14.57 -12.90
CA PHE A 236 -21.76 -14.67 -12.48
C PHE A 236 -22.33 -13.33 -11.98
N ARG A 237 -22.22 -12.28 -12.81
CA ARG A 237 -22.60 -10.90 -12.46
C ARG A 237 -24.07 -10.66 -12.15
N GLU A 238 -24.95 -11.53 -12.64
CA GLU A 238 -26.40 -11.44 -12.46
C GLU A 238 -26.90 -12.27 -11.27
N ASP A 239 -25.99 -12.87 -10.50
CA ASP A 239 -26.34 -13.61 -9.28
C ASP A 239 -26.67 -12.63 -8.15
N PHE A 240 -27.77 -12.89 -7.45
CA PHE A 240 -28.24 -12.05 -6.33
C PHE A 240 -27.31 -12.13 -5.11
N GLU A 241 -26.51 -13.19 -5.00
CA GLU A 241 -25.56 -13.40 -3.90
C GLU A 241 -24.17 -12.79 -4.20
N PHE A 242 -23.81 -12.68 -5.49
CA PHE A 242 -22.49 -12.22 -5.97
C PHE A 242 -22.61 -11.06 -6.96
N ALA A 243 -23.31 -10.01 -6.55
CA ALA A 243 -23.55 -8.83 -7.37
C ALA A 243 -22.34 -7.87 -7.40
N ASP A 244 -22.26 -7.09 -8.47
CA ASP A 244 -21.26 -6.05 -8.66
C ASP A 244 -21.33 -4.97 -7.57
N GLY A 245 -20.25 -4.78 -6.81
CA GLY A 245 -20.20 -3.91 -5.63
C GLY A 245 -20.41 -4.62 -4.28
N ALA A 246 -20.50 -5.95 -4.26
CA ALA A 246 -20.50 -6.72 -3.03
C ALA A 246 -19.20 -6.53 -2.23
N ALA A 247 -19.33 -6.43 -0.90
CA ALA A 247 -18.19 -6.44 0.00
C ALA A 247 -17.59 -7.86 0.08
N PRO A 248 -16.26 -8.00 0.26
CA PRO A 248 -15.62 -9.30 0.37
C PRO A 248 -16.29 -10.19 1.42
N SER A 249 -16.60 -11.43 1.03
CA SER A 249 -17.39 -12.40 1.81
C SER A 249 -16.88 -12.63 3.24
N HIS A 250 -15.56 -12.57 3.46
CA HIS A 250 -14.93 -12.76 4.77
C HIS A 250 -14.94 -11.52 5.67
N LEU A 251 -15.35 -10.35 5.16
CA LEU A 251 -15.50 -9.11 5.95
C LEU A 251 -16.90 -8.96 6.56
N GLY A 252 -17.80 -9.91 6.31
CA GLY A 252 -19.18 -9.92 6.79
C GLY A 252 -20.10 -8.98 5.99
N HIS A 253 -21.35 -9.37 5.77
CA HIS A 253 -22.32 -8.54 5.06
C HIS A 253 -22.69 -7.32 5.91
N ALA A 254 -22.12 -6.17 5.59
CA ALA A 254 -22.84 -4.92 5.84
C ALA A 254 -24.05 -4.93 4.89
N VAL A 255 -25.25 -5.09 5.44
CA VAL A 255 -26.49 -4.87 4.69
C VAL A 255 -26.45 -3.42 4.21
N ALA A 256 -26.05 -3.21 2.95
CA ALA A 256 -26.28 -1.94 2.30
C ALA A 256 -27.81 -1.72 2.34
N PRO A 257 -28.32 -0.58 2.87
CA PRO A 257 -29.73 -0.29 2.73
C PRO A 257 -30.04 -0.29 1.23
N ALA A 258 -31.01 -1.12 0.83
CA ALA A 258 -31.48 -1.18 -0.54
C ALA A 258 -31.78 0.25 -1.00
N ALA A 259 -31.02 0.75 -1.97
CA ALA A 259 -31.33 2.02 -2.59
C ALA A 259 -32.63 1.82 -3.38
N GLU A 260 -33.74 2.24 -2.78
CA GLU A 260 -35.00 2.40 -3.50
C GLU A 260 -34.73 3.32 -4.70
N SER A 261 -35.08 2.81 -5.88
CA SER A 261 -35.03 3.53 -7.14
C SER A 261 -36.01 4.69 -7.11
N VAL A 262 -35.55 5.87 -6.70
CA VAL A 262 -36.32 7.11 -6.86
C VAL A 262 -35.92 7.73 -8.20
N SER A 263 -36.80 7.61 -9.17
CA SER A 263 -36.80 8.38 -10.41
C SER A 263 -36.85 9.87 -10.08
N ALA A 264 -35.76 10.59 -10.36
CA ALA A 264 -35.71 12.04 -10.31
C ALA A 264 -35.30 12.57 -11.69
N THR A 265 -36.24 13.30 -12.28
CA THR A 265 -36.17 13.98 -13.55
C THR A 265 -35.12 15.09 -13.59
N ALA A 266 -34.60 15.31 -14.79
CA ALA A 266 -33.51 16.22 -15.15
C ALA A 266 -33.70 17.68 -14.71
N ALA A 267 -32.59 18.31 -14.33
CA ALA A 267 -32.35 19.73 -14.52
C ALA A 267 -30.87 19.92 -14.88
N ALA A 268 -30.65 20.47 -16.08
CA ALA A 268 -29.35 20.77 -16.64
C ALA A 268 -28.64 21.90 -15.87
N ALA A 269 -27.33 21.74 -15.66
CA ALA A 269 -26.41 22.83 -15.43
C ALA A 269 -25.14 22.54 -16.22
N GLU A 270 -24.89 23.37 -17.23
CA GLU A 270 -23.73 23.34 -18.12
C GLU A 270 -22.45 23.72 -17.36
N ALA A 271 -21.40 22.95 -17.59
CA ALA A 271 -20.01 23.41 -17.49
C ALA A 271 -19.24 22.82 -18.69
N ILE A 272 -18.53 23.69 -19.40
CA ILE A 272 -18.03 23.48 -20.77
C ILE A 272 -16.61 22.90 -20.75
N GLN A 273 -16.49 21.75 -21.44
CA GLN A 273 -15.40 21.19 -22.26
C GLN A 273 -14.00 20.93 -21.67
N ASP A 274 -13.69 19.62 -21.59
CA ASP A 274 -12.48 19.05 -22.17
C ASP A 274 -12.90 17.77 -22.93
N SER A 275 -12.74 17.77 -24.27
CA SER A 275 -13.19 16.73 -25.25
C SER A 275 -14.25 15.72 -24.76
N ASP A 276 -15.55 16.01 -24.96
CA ASP A 276 -16.65 15.09 -24.62
C ASP A 276 -16.59 13.82 -25.49
N VAL A 277 -15.87 12.81 -24.99
CA VAL A 277 -15.90 11.47 -25.56
C VAL A 277 -17.22 10.82 -25.17
N ILE A 278 -18.02 10.46 -26.17
CA ILE A 278 -19.37 9.90 -26.00
C ILE A 278 -19.27 8.37 -25.94
N TRP A 279 -19.81 7.75 -24.90
CA TRP A 279 -19.90 6.29 -24.81
C TRP A 279 -21.18 5.79 -25.50
N ALA A 280 -21.04 4.85 -26.42
CA ALA A 280 -22.18 4.15 -27.00
C ALA A 280 -22.78 3.16 -25.98
N LEU A 281 -24.09 2.88 -26.06
CA LEU A 281 -24.81 2.03 -25.11
C LEU A 281 -24.22 0.62 -25.02
N GLU A 282 -23.81 0.06 -26.16
CA GLU A 282 -23.15 -1.24 -26.23
C GLU A 282 -21.78 -1.24 -25.53
N ALA A 283 -21.02 -0.14 -25.62
CA ALA A 283 -19.73 0.01 -24.98
C ALA A 283 -19.89 0.19 -23.45
N GLU A 284 -20.89 0.95 -23.01
CA GLU A 284 -21.22 1.06 -21.58
C GLU A 284 -21.65 -0.28 -20.99
N SER A 285 -22.50 -1.02 -21.72
CA SER A 285 -22.93 -2.35 -21.31
C SER A 285 -21.74 -3.30 -21.19
N GLU A 286 -20.81 -3.27 -22.14
CA GLU A 286 -19.59 -4.07 -22.08
C GLU A 286 -18.63 -3.63 -20.96
N LEU A 287 -18.50 -2.32 -20.70
CA LEU A 287 -17.71 -1.80 -19.59
C LEU A 287 -18.26 -2.25 -18.23
N ARG A 288 -19.59 -2.34 -18.10
CA ARG A 288 -20.25 -2.91 -16.92
C ARG A 288 -19.94 -4.41 -16.75
N LYS A 289 -19.47 -5.10 -17.79
CA LYS A 289 -18.90 -6.47 -17.73
C LYS A 289 -17.42 -6.51 -17.32
N VAL A 290 -16.81 -5.40 -16.93
CA VAL A 290 -15.48 -5.38 -16.28
C VAL A 290 -15.67 -5.42 -14.75
N PRO A 291 -14.92 -6.21 -13.95
CA PRO A 291 -15.07 -6.21 -12.49
C PRO A 291 -14.84 -4.82 -11.87
N PHE A 292 -15.59 -4.43 -10.84
CA PHE A 292 -15.63 -3.04 -10.36
C PHE A 292 -14.25 -2.46 -10.03
N PHE A 293 -13.38 -3.24 -9.37
CA PHE A 293 -12.05 -2.81 -8.92
C PHE A 293 -11.06 -2.52 -10.05
N VAL A 294 -11.32 -3.00 -11.28
CA VAL A 294 -10.54 -2.66 -12.50
C VAL A 294 -11.33 -1.83 -13.53
N ARG A 295 -12.62 -1.58 -13.28
CA ARG A 295 -13.52 -0.90 -14.23
C ARG A 295 -13.13 0.54 -14.50
N GLY A 296 -12.80 1.31 -13.46
CA GLY A 296 -12.36 2.70 -13.62
C GLY A 296 -11.16 2.82 -14.57
N LYS A 297 -10.17 1.94 -14.37
CA LYS A 297 -8.96 1.88 -15.22
C LYS A 297 -9.33 1.50 -16.66
N ALA A 298 -10.20 0.51 -16.85
CA ALA A 298 -10.64 0.11 -18.19
C ALA A 298 -11.32 1.28 -18.91
N ARG A 299 -12.17 2.04 -18.21
CA ARG A 299 -12.84 3.24 -18.74
C ARG A 299 -11.83 4.27 -19.22
N ARG A 300 -10.91 4.68 -18.34
CA ARG A 300 -9.92 5.73 -18.64
C ARG A 300 -8.88 5.31 -19.68
N ASN A 301 -8.49 4.04 -19.68
CA ASN A 301 -7.66 3.49 -20.76
C ASN A 301 -8.37 3.61 -22.11
N THR A 302 -9.68 3.34 -22.14
CA THR A 302 -10.49 3.45 -23.36
C THR A 302 -10.64 4.90 -23.79
N GLU A 303 -10.94 5.82 -22.85
CA GLU A 303 -11.03 7.25 -23.11
C GLU A 303 -9.71 7.84 -23.60
N ARG A 304 -8.59 7.47 -22.98
CA ARG A 304 -7.24 7.88 -23.40
C ARG A 304 -6.88 7.33 -24.78
N PHE A 305 -7.23 6.07 -25.07
CA PHE A 305 -7.03 5.48 -26.39
C PHE A 305 -7.85 6.21 -27.46
N ALA A 306 -9.13 6.46 -27.17
CA ALA A 306 -10.03 7.17 -28.05
C ALA A 306 -9.51 8.60 -28.34
N ALA A 307 -9.12 9.33 -27.30
CA ALA A 307 -8.52 10.66 -27.44
C ALA A 307 -7.24 10.64 -28.29
N ALA A 308 -6.34 9.68 -28.08
CA ALA A 308 -5.10 9.54 -28.85
C ALA A 308 -5.35 9.20 -30.34
N GLN A 309 -6.45 8.52 -30.64
CA GLN A 309 -6.85 8.16 -32.01
C GLN A 309 -7.83 9.18 -32.64
N GLY A 310 -8.19 10.24 -31.93
CA GLY A 310 -9.18 11.23 -32.38
C GLY A 310 -10.61 10.67 -32.51
N ILE A 311 -10.93 9.59 -31.80
CA ILE A 311 -12.25 8.96 -31.78
C ILE A 311 -13.14 9.70 -30.78
N GLN A 312 -14.25 10.28 -31.25
CA GLN A 312 -15.22 10.97 -30.39
C GLN A 312 -16.23 10.04 -29.74
N THR A 313 -16.61 8.95 -30.40
CA THR A 313 -17.59 7.99 -29.87
C THR A 313 -16.91 6.67 -29.56
N ILE A 314 -16.85 6.30 -28.29
CA ILE A 314 -16.37 4.99 -27.85
C ILE A 314 -17.45 3.96 -28.17
N THR A 315 -17.16 3.12 -29.16
CA THR A 315 -17.97 1.95 -29.50
C THR A 315 -17.39 0.69 -28.83
N LEU A 316 -18.09 -0.43 -28.97
CA LEU A 316 -17.62 -1.73 -28.51
C LEU A 316 -16.22 -2.07 -29.10
N GLU A 317 -16.00 -1.75 -30.37
CA GLU A 317 -14.72 -1.97 -31.07
C GLU A 317 -13.60 -1.15 -30.44
N THR A 318 -13.82 0.14 -30.18
CA THR A 318 -12.84 1.03 -29.51
C THR A 318 -12.44 0.49 -28.14
N LEU A 319 -13.38 -0.07 -27.38
CA LEU A 319 -13.11 -0.68 -26.07
C LEU A 319 -12.23 -1.93 -26.19
N TYR A 320 -12.47 -2.79 -27.18
CA TYR A 320 -11.63 -3.96 -27.44
C TYR A 320 -10.22 -3.59 -27.93
N ASP A 321 -10.11 -2.59 -28.80
CA ASP A 321 -8.83 -2.08 -29.29
C ASP A 321 -7.99 -1.47 -28.16
N ALA A 322 -8.63 -0.68 -27.27
CA ALA A 322 -7.97 -0.15 -26.09
C ALA A 322 -7.48 -1.26 -25.15
N LYS A 323 -8.28 -2.31 -24.95
CA LYS A 323 -7.88 -3.48 -24.16
C LYS A 323 -6.66 -4.18 -24.77
N ALA A 324 -6.62 -4.36 -26.09
CA ALA A 324 -5.48 -4.95 -26.77
C ALA A 324 -4.22 -4.06 -26.71
N HIS A 325 -4.39 -2.73 -26.72
CA HIS A 325 -3.29 -1.77 -26.62
C HIS A 325 -2.65 -1.76 -25.22
N PHE A 326 -3.46 -1.77 -24.16
CA PHE A 326 -2.99 -1.69 -22.76
C PHE A 326 -2.84 -3.04 -22.05
N GLY A 327 -3.22 -4.15 -22.70
CA GLY A 327 -3.11 -5.52 -22.17
C GLY A 327 -1.79 -6.21 -22.45
N ARG A 328 -0.79 -5.48 -22.97
CA ARG A 328 0.60 -5.94 -23.14
C ARG A 328 1.45 -5.60 -21.93
#